data_AF-A0A2W1TAR6-F1
#
_entry.id   AF-A0A2W1TAR6-F1
#
_cell.length_a   1.000
_cell.length_b   1.000
_cell.length_c   1.000
_cell.angle_alpha   90.00
_cell.angle_beta   90.00
_cell.angle_gamma   90.00
#
_symmetry.space_group_name_H-M   'P 1'
#
loop_
_entity.id
_entity.type
_entity.pdbx_description
1 polymer ?
#
loop_
_entity_poly.entity_id
_entity_poly.type
_entity_poly.pdbx_seq_one_letter_code
_entity_poly.pdbx_strand_id
1 'polypeptide(L)'
;MHGDPTTGPPLRGEAVNAGGRHTDDRSRERDAFRRDPWDDGDDLDAAFGPDTASVRTRTGAERLRAGTLVLLGVAVVAAVLVLVLGVILSQVQHGVGGVFPQPDADGRRFATAAAALPGVATVDAPRTEKTSFAGYDVTAVVHAEPDLPAADRRALVTAVSTASADSSGSGVRIWVTLDLGTVQVGVSDSPETSQRRLALADRLDAIGGVDAVTCGFADDSGARSDDAGAQRAVVTTHGEGAGFAAVAAAAEALGADVFPGVQVQTRRP
;
A
#
# COMPACT_ATOMS: atom_id res chain seq x y z
N MET A 1 -54.98 -7.23 48.97
CA MET A 1 -55.01 -8.71 48.98
C MET A 1 -53.68 -9.16 48.40
N HIS A 2 -52.78 -9.64 49.27
CA HIS A 2 -52.36 -11.06 49.34
C HIS A 2 -51.43 -11.42 48.17
N GLY A 3 -50.17 -11.82 48.34
CA GLY A 3 -49.36 -12.09 49.52
C GLY A 3 -48.00 -12.64 49.06
N ASP A 4 -46.93 -12.29 49.78
CA ASP A 4 -45.69 -13.08 49.88
C ASP A 4 -46.00 -14.43 50.57
N PRO A 5 -45.18 -15.51 50.56
CA PRO A 5 -43.72 -15.53 50.80
C PRO A 5 -42.93 -16.63 50.03
N THR A 6 -41.59 -16.68 50.05
CA THR A 6 -40.76 -17.56 50.93
C THR A 6 -39.27 -17.36 50.55
N THR A 7 -38.38 -16.87 51.43
CA THR A 7 -37.50 -17.59 52.41
C THR A 7 -36.82 -18.86 51.87
N GLY A 8 -35.51 -19.09 51.94
CA GLY A 8 -34.46 -18.46 52.75
C GLY A 8 -33.01 -18.99 52.45
N PRO A 9 -32.02 -18.60 53.28
CA PRO A 9 -30.55 -18.73 53.09
C PRO A 9 -29.99 -19.96 53.87
N PRO A 10 -28.68 -20.13 54.25
CA PRO A 10 -27.43 -19.34 54.04
C PRO A 10 -26.20 -20.21 53.66
N LEU A 11 -24.98 -19.64 53.58
CA LEU A 11 -23.82 -20.11 54.36
C LEU A 11 -22.62 -19.14 54.30
N ARG A 12 -21.98 -19.05 55.46
CA ARG A 12 -20.89 -18.17 55.91
C ARG A 12 -19.50 -18.67 55.48
N GLY A 13 -18.54 -17.74 55.56
CA GLY A 13 -17.15 -18.01 55.95
C GLY A 13 -16.16 -17.54 54.87
N GLU A 14 -15.07 -16.86 55.14
CA GLU A 14 -14.46 -16.41 56.39
C GLU A 14 -13.32 -15.47 55.97
N ALA A 15 -13.27 -14.26 56.50
CA ALA A 15 -12.08 -13.42 56.44
C ALA A 15 -11.45 -13.44 57.84
N VAL A 16 -10.27 -14.02 57.97
CA VAL A 16 -9.44 -13.87 59.17
C VAL A 16 -8.00 -13.59 58.76
N ASN A 17 -7.50 -12.55 59.39
CA ASN A 17 -6.22 -11.91 59.28
C ASN A 17 -5.21 -12.56 60.26
N ALA A 18 -3.94 -12.17 60.13
CA ALA A 18 -2.86 -12.20 61.11
C ALA A 18 -1.84 -13.37 61.08
N GLY A 19 -0.58 -12.99 60.82
CA GLY A 19 0.41 -13.00 61.91
C GLY A 19 1.49 -14.08 61.89
N GLY A 20 2.65 -13.72 61.31
CA GLY A 20 3.97 -13.73 61.97
C GLY A 20 4.54 -15.00 62.61
N ARG A 21 5.72 -15.44 62.14
CA ARG A 21 7.04 -15.33 62.84
C ARG A 21 8.05 -16.39 62.38
N HIS A 22 9.29 -15.91 62.28
CA HIS A 22 10.59 -16.57 62.19
C HIS A 22 10.82 -17.79 63.09
N THR A 23 11.56 -18.77 62.57
CA THR A 23 12.82 -19.36 63.14
C THR A 23 13.58 -20.05 61.99
N ASP A 24 14.67 -19.46 61.49
CA ASP A 24 16.07 -19.87 61.74
C ASP A 24 16.46 -21.26 61.21
N ASP A 25 17.12 -21.31 60.05
CA ASP A 25 18.10 -22.35 59.69
C ASP A 25 19.29 -21.72 58.94
N ARG A 26 20.05 -20.85 59.64
CA ARG A 26 21.30 -20.24 59.16
C ARG A 26 22.53 -21.14 59.39
N SER A 27 22.40 -22.43 59.11
CA SER A 27 23.50 -23.39 59.31
C SER A 27 23.92 -24.15 58.06
N ARG A 28 23.27 -23.92 56.90
CA ARG A 28 23.65 -24.55 55.61
C ARG A 28 24.38 -23.63 54.63
N GLU A 29 24.58 -22.37 54.99
CA GLU A 29 25.04 -21.32 54.06
C GLU A 29 26.57 -21.10 54.06
N ARG A 30 27.34 -21.89 54.83
CA ARG A 30 28.80 -21.69 54.97
C ARG A 30 29.72 -22.74 54.34
N ASP A 31 29.18 -23.81 53.73
CA ASP A 31 30.00 -24.81 53.01
C ASP A 31 29.77 -24.84 51.49
N ALA A 32 28.91 -23.97 50.95
CA ALA A 32 28.63 -23.91 49.51
C ALA A 32 29.53 -22.93 48.73
N PHE A 33 30.42 -22.19 49.40
CA PHE A 33 31.24 -21.13 48.79
C PHE A 33 32.71 -21.52 48.54
N ARG A 34 33.01 -22.81 48.29
CA ARG A 34 34.39 -23.26 48.05
C ARG A 34 34.58 -24.35 46.98
N ARG A 35 33.72 -24.43 45.97
CA ARG A 35 34.01 -25.16 44.73
C ARG A 35 33.89 -24.20 43.54
N ASP A 36 34.98 -24.10 42.79
CA ASP A 36 35.07 -23.30 41.57
C ASP A 36 34.30 -24.01 40.44
N PRO A 37 33.36 -23.36 39.73
CA PRO A 37 32.45 -24.02 38.78
C PRO A 37 33.03 -24.38 37.40
N TRP A 38 34.34 -24.32 37.19
CA TRP A 38 34.95 -24.32 35.84
C TRP A 38 36.20 -25.21 35.67
N ASP A 39 36.37 -26.25 36.50
CA ASP A 39 37.52 -27.18 36.42
C ASP A 39 37.07 -28.65 36.35
N ASP A 40 35.97 -28.91 35.64
CA ASP A 40 35.66 -30.24 35.12
C ASP A 40 36.16 -30.28 33.67
N GLY A 41 37.40 -30.75 33.53
CA GLY A 41 38.04 -30.98 32.25
C GLY A 41 37.20 -31.89 31.35
N ASP A 42 37.24 -31.57 30.07
CA ASP A 42 36.64 -32.27 28.94
C ASP A 42 36.85 -33.80 28.98
N ASP A 43 35.97 -34.53 29.69
CA ASP A 43 35.87 -36.00 29.63
C ASP A 43 35.20 -36.50 28.33
N LEU A 44 34.93 -35.59 27.39
CA LEU A 44 34.41 -35.92 26.06
C LEU A 44 35.46 -36.59 25.17
N ASP A 45 36.75 -36.33 25.40
CA ASP A 45 37.87 -36.92 24.66
C ASP A 45 38.15 -38.39 25.05
N ALA A 46 37.67 -38.84 26.22
CA ALA A 46 37.82 -40.21 26.68
C ALA A 46 36.72 -41.15 26.15
N ALA A 47 35.54 -40.62 25.81
CA ALA A 47 34.40 -41.40 25.34
C ALA A 47 34.44 -41.69 23.82
N PHE A 48 35.09 -40.81 23.04
CA PHE A 48 35.16 -40.93 21.59
C PHE A 48 36.61 -40.71 21.17
N GLY A 49 37.35 -41.81 20.95
CA GLY A 49 38.75 -41.76 20.51
C GLY A 49 38.97 -40.86 19.27
N PRO A 50 40.24 -40.56 18.93
CA PRO A 50 40.66 -39.44 18.07
C PRO A 50 40.17 -39.45 16.61
N ASP A 51 39.32 -40.39 16.22
CA ASP A 51 38.90 -40.64 14.83
C ASP A 51 37.44 -40.24 14.52
N THR A 52 36.76 -39.46 15.37
CA THR A 52 35.40 -38.94 15.05
C THR A 52 35.39 -37.55 14.42
N ALA A 53 36.55 -36.96 14.16
CA ALA A 53 36.68 -35.67 13.47
C ALA A 53 36.52 -35.81 11.93
N SER A 54 35.37 -36.30 11.46
CA SER A 54 35.01 -36.25 10.04
C SER A 54 33.68 -35.53 9.82
N VAL A 55 33.48 -34.40 10.50
CA VAL A 55 32.56 -33.39 9.99
C VAL A 55 33.41 -32.40 9.20
N ARG A 56 33.13 -32.25 7.89
CA ARG A 56 33.70 -31.15 7.09
C ARG A 56 33.48 -29.85 7.85
N THR A 57 34.54 -29.29 8.44
CA THR A 57 34.53 -27.93 8.92
C THR A 57 34.35 -27.05 7.70
N ARG A 58 33.12 -26.57 7.48
CA ARG A 58 32.84 -25.55 6.46
C ARG A 58 33.86 -24.44 6.64
N THR A 59 34.55 -24.12 5.56
CA THR A 59 35.62 -23.11 5.57
C THR A 59 35.04 -21.75 5.99
N GLY A 60 35.84 -20.89 6.64
CA GLY A 60 35.36 -19.59 7.15
C GLY A 60 34.63 -18.73 6.10
N ALA A 61 34.97 -18.90 4.82
CA ALA A 61 34.30 -18.26 3.70
C ALA A 61 32.85 -18.74 3.46
N GLU A 62 32.55 -20.02 3.72
CA GLU A 62 31.18 -20.58 3.60
C GLU A 62 30.29 -20.17 4.78
N ARG A 63 30.84 -20.06 5.99
CA ARG A 63 30.12 -19.51 7.15
C ARG A 63 29.78 -18.03 6.98
N LEU A 64 30.71 -17.25 6.41
CA LEU A 64 30.45 -15.84 6.10
C LEU A 64 29.36 -15.70 5.04
N ARG A 65 29.41 -16.42 3.92
CA ARG A 65 28.38 -16.34 2.86
C ARG A 65 26.99 -16.79 3.34
N ALA A 66 26.92 -17.85 4.14
CA ALA A 66 25.65 -18.29 4.74
C ALA A 66 25.14 -17.28 5.79
N GLY A 67 26.04 -16.72 6.61
CA GLY A 67 25.71 -15.68 7.59
C GLY A 67 25.20 -14.40 6.94
N THR A 68 25.80 -13.97 5.83
CA THR A 68 25.35 -12.78 5.09
C THR A 68 23.99 -13.00 4.42
N LEU A 69 23.73 -14.19 3.86
CA LEU A 69 22.43 -14.51 3.26
C LEU A 69 21.31 -14.58 4.31
N VAL A 70 21.60 -15.13 5.50
CA VAL A 70 20.64 -15.16 6.62
C VAL A 70 20.41 -13.76 7.16
N LEU A 71 21.45 -12.94 7.35
CA LEU A 71 21.32 -11.54 7.77
C LEU A 71 20.54 -10.70 6.75
N LEU A 72 20.79 -10.89 5.45
CA LEU A 72 20.05 -10.23 4.38
C LEU A 72 18.58 -10.66 4.38
N GLY A 73 18.30 -11.96 4.54
CA GLY A 73 16.95 -12.49 4.65
C GLY A 73 16.20 -11.92 5.86
N VAL A 74 16.84 -11.89 7.04
CA VAL A 74 16.28 -11.29 8.26
C VAL A 74 16.05 -9.79 8.10
N ALA A 75 16.98 -9.07 7.48
CA ALA A 75 16.83 -7.64 7.22
C ALA A 75 15.66 -7.34 6.28
N VAL A 76 15.49 -8.15 5.23
CA VAL A 76 14.34 -8.04 4.31
C VAL A 76 13.04 -8.35 5.05
N VAL A 77 12.96 -9.43 5.83
CA VAL A 77 11.76 -9.77 6.62
C VAL A 77 11.45 -8.70 7.66
N ALA A 78 12.46 -8.15 8.33
CA ALA A 78 12.30 -7.06 9.29
C ALA A 78 11.81 -5.78 8.60
N ALA A 79 12.36 -5.44 7.43
CA ALA A 79 11.90 -4.29 6.64
C ALA A 79 10.45 -4.46 6.17
N VAL A 80 10.08 -5.67 5.71
CA VAL A 80 8.69 -6.02 5.35
C VAL A 80 7.78 -5.94 6.57
N LEU A 81 8.20 -6.46 7.73
CA LEU A 81 7.42 -6.34 8.96
C LEU A 81 7.26 -4.89 9.38
N VAL A 82 8.30 -4.06 9.33
CA VAL A 82 8.20 -2.63 9.63
C VAL A 82 7.27 -1.92 8.65
N LEU A 83 7.33 -2.26 7.36
CA LEU A 83 6.44 -1.73 6.33
C LEU A 83 4.98 -2.14 6.63
N VAL A 84 4.72 -3.42 6.84
CA VAL A 84 3.38 -3.96 7.14
C VAL A 84 2.85 -3.42 8.45
N LEU A 85 3.67 -3.34 9.50
CA LEU A 85 3.28 -2.75 10.78
C LEU A 85 3.06 -1.25 10.65
N GLY A 86 3.81 -0.55 9.81
CA GLY A 86 3.60 0.85 9.47
C GLY A 86 2.26 1.07 8.74
N VAL A 87 1.91 0.16 7.82
CA VAL A 87 0.59 0.16 7.15
C VAL A 87 -0.53 -0.12 8.15
N ILE A 88 -0.36 -1.09 9.06
CA ILE A 88 -1.35 -1.42 10.09
C ILE A 88 -1.49 -0.26 11.09
N LEU A 89 -0.38 0.37 11.52
CA LEU A 89 -0.42 1.50 12.46
C LEU A 89 -0.98 2.76 11.80
N SER A 90 -0.71 2.96 10.50
CA SER A 90 -1.39 3.97 9.69
C SER A 90 -2.89 3.69 9.69
N GLN A 91 -3.33 2.46 9.41
CA GLN A 91 -4.74 2.05 9.47
C GLN A 91 -5.36 2.24 10.87
N VAL A 92 -4.62 2.02 11.95
CA VAL A 92 -5.09 2.19 13.34
C VAL A 92 -5.18 3.68 13.74
N GLN A 93 -4.34 4.56 13.19
CA GLN A 93 -4.51 6.02 13.35
C GLN A 93 -5.72 6.57 12.57
N HIS A 94 -6.22 5.85 11.56
CA HIS A 94 -7.48 6.13 10.87
C HIS A 94 -8.71 5.48 11.55
N GLY A 95 -8.53 4.81 12.69
CA GLY A 95 -9.49 3.81 13.17
C GLY A 95 -9.89 3.84 14.65
N VAL A 96 -9.51 4.83 15.47
CA VAL A 96 -10.11 5.02 16.81
C VAL A 96 -10.14 6.52 17.17
N GLY A 97 -11.24 7.20 16.83
CA GLY A 97 -11.52 8.54 17.37
C GLY A 97 -11.98 9.61 16.37
N GLY A 98 -12.89 9.32 15.43
CA GLY A 98 -13.53 10.36 14.61
C GLY A 98 -13.94 9.90 13.22
N VAL A 99 -15.15 9.37 13.10
CA VAL A 99 -15.74 8.64 11.95
C VAL A 99 -16.23 9.60 10.85
N PHE A 100 -15.39 10.56 10.43
CA PHE A 100 -15.78 11.54 9.42
C PHE A 100 -14.73 11.68 8.32
N PRO A 101 -15.14 11.62 7.03
CA PRO A 101 -14.26 11.85 5.90
C PRO A 101 -13.55 13.21 6.02
N GLN A 102 -12.24 13.26 5.72
CA GLN A 102 -11.44 14.50 5.73
C GLN A 102 -10.89 14.83 4.34
N PRO A 103 -11.76 15.06 3.34
CA PRO A 103 -11.35 15.14 1.94
C PRO A 103 -10.28 16.22 1.67
N ASP A 104 -10.34 17.37 2.34
CA ASP A 104 -9.35 18.44 2.15
C ASP A 104 -7.99 18.12 2.80
N ALA A 105 -7.98 17.34 3.89
CA ALA A 105 -6.73 16.88 4.50
C ALA A 105 -6.09 15.78 3.66
N ASP A 106 -6.89 14.81 3.22
CA ASP A 106 -6.50 13.70 2.37
C ASP A 106 -6.00 14.20 1.00
N GLY A 107 -6.71 15.16 0.40
CA GLY A 107 -6.28 15.82 -0.83
C GLY A 107 -4.93 16.53 -0.69
N ARG A 108 -4.71 17.28 0.40
CA ARG A 108 -3.40 17.94 0.64
C ARG A 108 -2.27 16.95 0.88
N ARG A 109 -2.55 15.84 1.58
CA ARG A 109 -1.60 14.76 1.79
C ARG A 109 -1.22 14.12 0.46
N PHE A 110 -2.20 13.81 -0.39
CA PHE A 110 -1.96 13.35 -1.75
C PHE A 110 -1.11 14.34 -2.54
N ALA A 111 -1.50 15.62 -2.58
CA ALA A 111 -0.78 16.63 -3.36
C ALA A 111 0.69 16.76 -2.91
N THR A 112 0.94 16.70 -1.61
CA THR A 112 2.31 16.70 -1.05
C THR A 112 3.10 15.46 -1.45
N ALA A 113 2.48 14.28 -1.40
CA ALA A 113 3.12 13.02 -1.79
C ALA A 113 3.40 12.98 -3.31
N ALA A 114 2.43 13.38 -4.13
CA ALA A 114 2.54 13.43 -5.58
C ALA A 114 3.60 14.44 -6.04
N ALA A 115 3.67 15.62 -5.43
CA ALA A 115 4.69 16.62 -5.75
C ALA A 115 6.13 16.17 -5.43
N ALA A 116 6.30 15.15 -4.58
CA ALA A 116 7.61 14.58 -4.25
C ALA A 116 8.01 13.42 -5.19
N LEU A 117 7.14 13.01 -6.12
CA LEU A 117 7.43 11.91 -7.04
C LEU A 117 8.40 12.35 -8.16
N PRO A 118 9.38 11.51 -8.54
CA PRO A 118 10.22 11.77 -9.70
C PRO A 118 9.39 11.92 -10.99
N GLY A 119 9.72 12.91 -11.82
CA GLY A 119 9.02 13.18 -13.07
C GLY A 119 7.73 13.99 -12.93
N VAL A 120 7.41 14.52 -11.73
CA VAL A 120 6.33 15.49 -11.52
C VAL A 120 6.88 16.90 -11.54
N ALA A 121 6.32 17.75 -12.39
CA ALA A 121 6.64 19.17 -12.47
C ALA A 121 5.83 19.99 -11.46
N THR A 122 4.50 19.81 -11.45
CA THR A 122 3.58 20.53 -10.56
C THR A 122 2.35 19.69 -10.25
N VAL A 123 1.66 20.03 -9.15
CA VAL A 123 0.37 19.45 -8.79
C VAL A 123 -0.60 20.59 -8.52
N ASP A 124 -1.73 20.58 -9.20
CA ASP A 124 -2.80 21.55 -8.98
C ASP A 124 -3.46 21.33 -7.62
N ALA A 125 -4.08 22.39 -7.10
CA ALA A 125 -4.86 22.31 -5.87
C ALA A 125 -6.01 21.29 -6.05
N PRO A 126 -6.09 20.25 -5.18
CA PRO A 126 -7.16 19.27 -5.25
C PRO A 126 -8.54 19.90 -5.08
N ARG A 127 -9.54 19.34 -5.75
CA ARG A 127 -10.94 19.76 -5.67
C ARG A 127 -11.77 18.65 -5.06
N THR A 128 -12.54 19.00 -4.04
CA THR A 128 -13.42 18.08 -3.32
C THR A 128 -14.84 18.17 -3.86
N GLU A 129 -15.45 17.01 -4.12
CA GLU A 129 -16.84 16.85 -4.50
C GLU A 129 -17.52 15.87 -3.54
N LYS A 130 -18.69 16.24 -3.00
CA LYS A 130 -19.45 15.34 -2.13
C LYS A 130 -20.32 14.42 -2.97
N THR A 131 -20.12 13.11 -2.82
CA THR A 131 -20.82 12.07 -3.61
C THR A 131 -21.91 11.36 -2.83
N SER A 132 -21.83 11.31 -1.50
CA SER A 132 -22.89 10.75 -0.65
C SER A 132 -22.87 11.36 0.76
N PHE A 133 -23.69 10.85 1.68
CA PHE A 133 -23.76 11.35 3.07
C PHE A 133 -22.39 11.39 3.75
N ALA A 134 -21.58 10.36 3.56
CA ALA A 134 -20.22 10.23 4.08
C ALA A 134 -19.21 9.86 2.97
N GLY A 135 -19.48 10.23 1.72
CA GLY A 135 -18.66 9.94 0.56
C GLY A 135 -18.19 11.21 -0.13
N TYR A 136 -16.91 11.26 -0.48
CA TYR A 136 -16.29 12.37 -1.18
C TYR A 136 -15.36 11.83 -2.28
N ASP A 137 -15.44 12.46 -3.45
CA ASP A 137 -14.41 12.37 -4.47
C ASP A 137 -13.47 13.57 -4.30
N VAL A 138 -12.18 13.32 -4.37
CA VAL A 138 -11.14 14.35 -4.47
C VAL A 138 -10.49 14.19 -5.82
N THR A 139 -10.52 15.25 -6.61
CA THR A 139 -9.88 15.29 -7.92
C THR A 139 -8.61 16.13 -7.88
N ALA A 140 -7.55 15.68 -8.55
CA ALA A 140 -6.31 16.43 -8.66
C ALA A 140 -5.74 16.34 -10.09
N VAL A 141 -5.02 17.37 -10.52
CA VAL A 141 -4.24 17.32 -11.75
C VAL A 141 -2.76 17.30 -11.39
N VAL A 142 -2.04 16.31 -11.89
CA VAL A 142 -0.59 16.16 -11.72
C VAL A 142 0.03 16.42 -13.09
N HIS A 143 0.87 17.44 -13.20
CA HIS A 143 1.61 17.72 -14.42
C HIS A 143 2.97 17.05 -14.35
N ALA A 144 3.26 16.18 -15.30
CA ALA A 144 4.57 15.56 -15.43
C ALA A 144 5.59 16.54 -16.01
N GLU A 145 6.87 16.23 -15.83
CA GLU A 145 7.96 16.90 -16.54
C GLU A 145 7.78 16.73 -18.06
N PRO A 146 8.09 17.78 -18.85
CA PRO A 146 8.07 17.66 -20.29
C PRO A 146 9.09 16.61 -20.75
N ASP A 147 8.76 15.88 -21.81
CA ASP A 147 9.64 14.87 -22.44
C ASP A 147 10.00 13.66 -21.55
N LEU A 148 9.18 13.35 -20.54
CA LEU A 148 9.39 12.18 -19.68
C LEU A 148 9.44 10.87 -20.51
N PRO A 149 10.51 10.06 -20.41
CA PRO A 149 10.64 8.81 -21.17
C PRO A 149 9.50 7.83 -20.89
N ALA A 150 9.13 7.02 -21.88
CA ALA A 150 7.99 6.10 -21.76
C ALA A 150 8.09 5.11 -20.58
N ALA A 151 9.30 4.69 -20.20
CA ALA A 151 9.52 3.85 -19.02
C ALA A 151 9.19 4.61 -17.73
N ASP A 152 9.61 5.87 -17.64
CA ASP A 152 9.40 6.74 -16.49
C ASP A 152 7.94 7.18 -16.39
N ARG A 153 7.22 7.35 -17.52
CA ARG A 153 5.76 7.56 -17.53
C ARG A 153 5.01 6.41 -16.86
N ARG A 154 5.37 5.16 -17.16
CA ARG A 154 4.76 3.98 -16.52
C ARG A 154 5.08 3.93 -15.03
N ALA A 155 6.33 4.22 -14.66
CA ALA A 155 6.72 4.28 -13.25
C ALA A 155 5.93 5.36 -12.50
N LEU A 156 5.76 6.54 -13.11
CA LEU A 156 5.01 7.65 -12.57
C LEU A 156 3.52 7.32 -12.39
N VAL A 157 2.85 6.70 -13.38
CA VAL A 157 1.46 6.26 -13.23
C VAL A 157 1.27 5.31 -12.05
N THR A 158 2.18 4.34 -11.88
CA THR A 158 2.13 3.42 -10.73
C THR A 158 2.34 4.14 -9.40
N ALA A 159 3.29 5.08 -9.36
CA ALA A 159 3.60 5.84 -8.16
C ALA A 159 2.45 6.79 -7.77
N VAL A 160 1.84 7.48 -8.73
CA VAL A 160 0.65 8.31 -8.51
C VAL A 160 -0.52 7.45 -8.04
N SER A 161 -0.75 6.29 -8.65
CA SER A 161 -1.81 5.36 -8.23
C SER A 161 -1.62 4.89 -6.79
N THR A 162 -0.38 4.61 -6.39
CA THR A 162 -0.04 4.24 -5.01
C THR A 162 -0.27 5.41 -4.05
N ALA A 163 0.15 6.63 -4.41
CA ALA A 163 -0.11 7.82 -3.61
C ALA A 163 -1.61 8.11 -3.44
N SER A 164 -2.41 7.88 -4.49
CA SER A 164 -3.88 7.96 -4.44
C SER A 164 -4.46 6.92 -3.48
N ALA A 165 -3.99 5.67 -3.54
CA ALA A 165 -4.44 4.61 -2.64
C ALA A 165 -4.09 4.90 -1.17
N ASP A 166 -2.87 5.36 -0.89
CA ASP A 166 -2.37 5.67 0.46
C ASP A 166 -3.06 6.87 1.12
N SER A 167 -3.58 7.77 0.28
CA SER A 167 -4.28 8.98 0.71
C SER A 167 -5.80 8.85 0.63
N SER A 168 -6.32 7.77 0.02
CA SER A 168 -7.75 7.43 0.04
C SER A 168 -8.10 6.69 1.33
N GLY A 169 -9.37 6.75 1.74
CA GLY A 169 -9.84 6.09 2.96
C GLY A 169 -11.01 6.83 3.62
N SER A 170 -11.66 6.19 4.60
CA SER A 170 -12.71 6.83 5.42
C SER A 170 -13.81 7.57 4.63
N GLY A 171 -14.20 7.05 3.47
CA GLY A 171 -15.22 7.65 2.60
C GLY A 171 -14.68 8.66 1.57
N VAL A 172 -13.38 8.88 1.49
CA VAL A 172 -12.71 9.70 0.48
C VAL A 172 -12.07 8.81 -0.59
N ARG A 173 -12.32 9.12 -1.87
CA ARG A 173 -11.66 8.51 -3.02
C ARG A 173 -10.91 9.58 -3.81
N ILE A 174 -9.65 9.32 -4.14
CA ILE A 174 -8.82 10.24 -4.91
C ILE A 174 -8.73 9.79 -6.36
N TRP A 175 -9.08 10.69 -7.27
CA TRP A 175 -9.04 10.51 -8.71
C TRP A 175 -8.13 11.55 -9.33
N VAL A 176 -7.19 11.13 -10.15
CA VAL A 176 -6.13 12.02 -10.64
C VAL A 176 -6.19 12.09 -12.15
N THR A 177 -5.98 13.28 -12.71
CA THR A 177 -5.60 13.42 -14.11
C THR A 177 -4.10 13.65 -14.16
N LEU A 178 -3.36 12.69 -14.72
CA LEU A 178 -1.94 12.85 -15.02
C LEU A 178 -1.83 13.50 -16.41
N ASP A 179 -1.30 14.72 -16.43
CA ASP A 179 -1.02 15.49 -17.63
C ASP A 179 0.42 15.24 -18.09
N LEU A 180 0.56 14.63 -19.27
CA LEU A 180 1.81 14.29 -19.93
C LEU A 180 2.03 15.16 -21.18
N GLY A 181 1.33 16.28 -21.32
CA GLY A 181 1.37 17.18 -22.48
C GLY A 181 0.24 16.90 -23.47
N THR A 182 0.53 16.27 -24.61
CA THR A 182 -0.51 15.90 -25.60
C THR A 182 -1.39 14.75 -25.12
N VAL A 183 -0.94 14.04 -24.08
CA VAL A 183 -1.63 12.90 -23.49
C VAL A 183 -2.05 13.22 -22.06
N GLN A 184 -3.32 12.97 -21.74
CA GLN A 184 -3.86 13.05 -20.39
C GLN A 184 -4.44 11.69 -19.98
N VAL A 185 -4.09 11.22 -18.78
CA VAL A 185 -4.47 9.89 -18.29
C VAL A 185 -5.12 9.99 -16.92
N GLY A 186 -6.31 9.41 -16.78
CA GLY A 186 -6.96 9.20 -15.49
C GLY A 186 -6.21 8.15 -14.67
N VAL A 187 -5.84 8.47 -13.44
CA VAL A 187 -5.19 7.57 -12.49
C VAL A 187 -6.10 7.39 -11.28
N SER A 188 -6.33 6.13 -10.92
CA SER A 188 -7.13 5.69 -9.77
C SER A 188 -6.26 4.97 -8.75
N ASP A 189 -6.87 4.43 -7.70
CA ASP A 189 -6.21 3.53 -6.74
C ASP A 189 -5.91 2.12 -7.29
N SER A 190 -6.29 1.84 -8.54
CA SER A 190 -5.91 0.64 -9.28
C SER A 190 -4.73 0.92 -10.23
N PRO A 191 -3.52 0.43 -9.93
CA PRO A 191 -2.39 0.56 -10.83
C PRO A 191 -2.66 -0.14 -12.16
N GLU A 192 -3.31 -1.30 -12.14
CA GLU A 192 -3.59 -2.08 -13.35
C GLU A 192 -4.50 -1.32 -14.32
N THR A 193 -5.63 -0.78 -13.84
CA THR A 193 -6.56 -0.02 -14.67
C THR A 193 -5.90 1.26 -15.19
N SER A 194 -5.14 1.95 -14.33
CA SER A 194 -4.40 3.17 -14.70
C SER A 194 -3.35 2.89 -15.79
N GLN A 195 -2.64 1.76 -15.70
CA GLN A 195 -1.68 1.34 -16.74
C GLN A 195 -2.38 0.97 -18.06
N ARG A 196 -3.57 0.35 -18.01
CA ARG A 196 -4.36 0.10 -19.24
C ARG A 196 -4.79 1.39 -19.92
N ARG A 197 -5.19 2.42 -19.16
CA ARG A 197 -5.49 3.75 -19.72
C ARG A 197 -4.26 4.40 -20.35
N LEU A 198 -3.10 4.34 -19.69
CA LEU A 198 -1.85 4.85 -20.27
C LEU A 198 -1.51 4.11 -21.57
N ALA A 199 -1.59 2.78 -21.58
CA ALA A 199 -1.30 1.99 -22.76
C ALA A 199 -2.24 2.30 -23.93
N LEU A 200 -3.54 2.51 -23.66
CA LEU A 200 -4.50 2.96 -24.67
C LEU A 200 -4.13 4.37 -25.16
N ALA A 201 -3.83 5.30 -24.26
CA ALA A 201 -3.49 6.67 -24.61
C ALA A 201 -2.23 6.75 -25.48
N ASP A 202 -1.16 6.03 -25.12
CA ASP A 202 0.08 5.94 -25.91
C ASP A 202 -0.18 5.39 -27.33
N ARG A 203 -1.09 4.41 -27.48
CA ARG A 203 -1.42 3.85 -28.82
C ARG A 203 -2.31 4.80 -29.64
N LEU A 204 -3.22 5.53 -29.01
CA LEU A 204 -4.05 6.52 -29.67
C LEU A 204 -3.23 7.73 -30.15
N ASP A 205 -2.29 8.19 -29.33
CA ASP A 205 -1.38 9.31 -29.66
C ASP A 205 -0.46 8.96 -30.83
N ALA A 206 -0.10 7.68 -30.98
CA ALA A 206 0.68 7.19 -32.12
C ALA A 206 -0.09 7.13 -33.45
N ILE A 207 -1.41 7.37 -33.47
CA ILE A 207 -2.19 7.45 -34.72
C ILE A 207 -1.81 8.73 -35.46
N GLY A 208 -1.42 8.60 -36.74
CA GLY A 208 -1.12 9.76 -37.56
C GLY A 208 -2.31 10.72 -37.67
N GLY A 209 -2.08 12.00 -37.34
CA GLY A 209 -3.09 13.06 -37.39
C GLY A 209 -3.84 13.30 -36.08
N VAL A 210 -3.45 12.64 -34.98
CA VAL A 210 -3.93 12.94 -33.63
C VAL A 210 -3.12 14.10 -33.03
N ASP A 211 -3.81 15.05 -32.43
CA ASP A 211 -3.21 16.24 -31.80
C ASP A 211 -3.14 16.11 -30.28
N ALA A 212 -4.16 15.47 -29.68
CA ALA A 212 -4.22 15.23 -28.25
C ALA A 212 -5.12 14.05 -27.90
N VAL A 213 -4.81 13.39 -26.79
CA VAL A 213 -5.57 12.26 -26.26
C VAL A 213 -5.87 12.46 -24.79
N THR A 214 -7.13 12.25 -24.41
CA THR A 214 -7.55 12.19 -23.00
C THR A 214 -8.18 10.83 -22.73
N CYS A 215 -7.53 9.99 -21.93
CA CYS A 215 -8.04 8.70 -21.50
C CYS A 215 -8.36 8.76 -20.01
N GLY A 216 -9.63 8.87 -19.63
CA GLY A 216 -10.04 9.06 -18.25
C GLY A 216 -11.41 8.46 -17.93
N PHE A 217 -12.06 9.05 -16.93
CA PHE A 217 -13.39 8.65 -16.49
C PHE A 217 -14.46 9.33 -17.35
N ALA A 218 -15.60 8.68 -17.56
CA ALA A 218 -16.72 9.31 -18.25
C ALA A 218 -17.28 10.49 -17.43
N ASP A 219 -17.53 11.62 -18.08
CA ASP A 219 -18.04 12.86 -17.46
C ASP A 219 -19.53 12.78 -17.06
N ASP A 220 -20.24 11.74 -17.48
CA ASP A 220 -21.71 11.63 -17.36
C ASP A 220 -22.17 11.30 -15.94
N SER A 221 -21.98 12.23 -14.99
CA SER A 221 -22.68 12.34 -13.69
C SER A 221 -22.71 11.14 -12.74
N GLY A 222 -22.14 10.01 -13.13
CA GLY A 222 -21.91 8.84 -12.29
C GLY A 222 -20.64 9.02 -11.48
N ALA A 223 -20.58 8.36 -10.32
CA ALA A 223 -19.34 8.25 -9.56
C ALA A 223 -18.24 7.69 -10.48
N ARG A 224 -17.06 8.32 -10.45
CA ARG A 224 -15.88 7.81 -11.15
C ARG A 224 -15.68 6.35 -10.73
N SER A 225 -15.40 5.50 -11.71
CA SER A 225 -15.24 4.06 -11.51
C SER A 225 -14.09 3.56 -12.37
N ASP A 226 -13.54 2.39 -12.01
CA ASP A 226 -12.57 1.65 -12.82
C ASP A 226 -13.23 0.60 -13.74
N ASP A 227 -14.56 0.50 -13.71
CA ASP A 227 -15.32 -0.34 -14.63
C ASP A 227 -15.12 0.12 -16.08
N ALA A 228 -14.97 -0.83 -17.00
CA ALA A 228 -14.69 -0.53 -18.41
C ALA A 228 -15.73 0.42 -19.03
N GLY A 229 -17.03 0.20 -18.75
CA GLY A 229 -18.12 1.04 -19.27
C GLY A 229 -18.18 2.45 -18.69
N ALA A 230 -17.42 2.73 -17.63
CA ALA A 230 -17.26 4.04 -17.02
C ALA A 230 -15.98 4.76 -17.49
N GLN A 231 -15.23 4.17 -18.40
CA GLN A 231 -14.03 4.77 -18.99
C GLN A 231 -14.35 5.47 -20.31
N ARG A 232 -13.64 6.56 -20.57
CA ARG A 232 -13.73 7.33 -21.81
C ARG A 232 -12.36 7.68 -22.35
N ALA A 233 -12.18 7.50 -23.65
CA ALA A 233 -11.04 7.99 -24.41
C ALA A 233 -11.52 9.03 -25.43
N VAL A 234 -10.97 10.23 -25.37
CA VAL A 234 -11.26 11.32 -26.31
C VAL A 234 -10.01 11.59 -27.13
N VAL A 235 -10.13 11.42 -28.44
CA VAL A 235 -9.09 11.73 -29.42
C VAL A 235 -9.44 13.05 -30.11
N THR A 236 -8.51 14.00 -30.08
CA THR A 236 -8.65 15.28 -30.76
C THR A 236 -7.82 15.28 -32.03
N THR A 237 -8.42 15.66 -33.15
CA THR A 237 -7.76 15.67 -34.47
C THR A 237 -8.24 16.85 -35.32
N HIS A 238 -7.31 17.47 -36.04
CA HIS A 238 -7.56 18.43 -37.12
C HIS A 238 -7.95 17.76 -38.45
N GLY A 239 -8.02 16.42 -38.52
CA GLY A 239 -8.43 15.70 -39.71
C GLY A 239 -9.81 16.13 -40.22
N GLU A 240 -9.97 16.16 -41.54
CA GLU A 240 -11.23 16.48 -42.20
C GLU A 240 -11.70 15.33 -43.10
N GLY A 241 -13.01 15.26 -43.35
CA GLY A 241 -13.63 14.29 -44.26
C GLY A 241 -13.15 12.86 -44.00
N ALA A 242 -12.52 12.25 -45.01
CA ALA A 242 -11.98 10.89 -44.92
C ALA A 242 -10.84 10.74 -43.90
N GLY A 243 -10.04 11.79 -43.65
CA GLY A 243 -8.99 11.78 -42.64
C GLY A 243 -9.57 11.69 -41.23
N PHE A 244 -10.61 12.47 -40.93
CA PHE A 244 -11.34 12.36 -39.66
C PHE A 244 -11.93 10.95 -39.47
N ALA A 245 -12.58 10.42 -40.50
CA ALA A 245 -13.19 9.09 -40.45
C ALA A 245 -12.14 7.98 -40.24
N ALA A 246 -10.96 8.11 -40.85
CA ALA A 246 -9.86 7.16 -40.68
C ALA A 246 -9.31 7.17 -39.24
N VAL A 247 -9.08 8.36 -38.66
CA VAL A 247 -8.66 8.48 -37.25
C VAL A 247 -9.71 7.91 -36.32
N ALA A 248 -10.99 8.23 -36.54
CA ALA A 248 -12.09 7.74 -35.71
C ALA A 248 -12.19 6.21 -35.73
N ALA A 249 -12.13 5.60 -36.92
CA ALA A 249 -12.18 4.14 -37.07
C ALA A 249 -10.96 3.46 -36.42
N ALA A 250 -9.76 4.02 -36.57
CA ALA A 250 -8.54 3.49 -35.95
C ALA A 250 -8.61 3.59 -34.41
N ALA A 251 -9.09 4.71 -33.89
CA ALA A 251 -9.25 4.92 -32.46
C ALA A 251 -10.25 3.94 -31.84
N GLU A 252 -11.41 3.74 -32.49
CA GLU A 252 -12.43 2.79 -32.03
C GLU A 252 -11.91 1.34 -32.03
N ALA A 253 -11.19 0.94 -33.08
CA ALA A 253 -10.57 -0.39 -33.16
C ALA A 253 -9.54 -0.61 -32.03
N LEU A 254 -8.71 0.39 -31.73
CA LEU A 254 -7.75 0.33 -30.64
C LEU A 254 -8.42 0.27 -29.26
N GLY A 255 -9.50 1.02 -29.05
CA GLY A 255 -10.30 0.95 -27.83
C GLY A 255 -10.82 -0.46 -27.57
N ALA A 256 -11.39 -1.10 -28.60
CA ALA A 256 -11.90 -2.46 -28.51
C ALA A 256 -10.82 -3.52 -28.23
N ASP A 257 -9.60 -3.33 -28.74
CA ASP A 257 -8.46 -4.25 -28.52
C ASP A 257 -7.83 -4.08 -27.14
N VAL A 258 -7.51 -2.84 -26.74
CA VAL A 258 -6.69 -2.56 -25.54
C VAL A 258 -7.52 -2.50 -24.27
N PHE A 259 -8.70 -1.90 -24.36
CA PHE A 259 -9.57 -1.69 -23.21
C PHE A 259 -11.03 -2.00 -23.58
N PRO A 260 -11.38 -3.30 -23.74
CA PRO A 260 -12.73 -3.71 -24.12
C PRO A 260 -13.80 -3.08 -23.22
N GLY A 261 -14.76 -2.38 -23.82
CA GLY A 261 -15.84 -1.69 -23.12
C GLY A 261 -15.61 -0.19 -22.86
N VAL A 262 -14.42 0.36 -23.16
CA VAL A 262 -14.17 1.81 -23.13
C VAL A 262 -14.99 2.54 -24.19
N GLN A 263 -15.48 3.72 -23.86
CA GLN A 263 -16.08 4.61 -24.84
C GLN A 263 -15.00 5.43 -25.56
N VAL A 264 -14.82 5.24 -26.86
CA VAL A 264 -13.89 6.07 -27.66
C VAL A 264 -14.67 7.11 -28.45
N GLN A 265 -14.27 8.36 -28.34
CA GLN A 265 -14.82 9.45 -29.13
C GLN A 265 -13.69 10.21 -29.83
N THR A 266 -13.88 10.47 -31.12
CA THR A 266 -13.01 11.39 -31.86
C THR A 266 -13.74 12.71 -32.06
N ARG A 267 -13.04 13.82 -31.83
CA ARG A 267 -13.57 15.18 -31.98
C ARG A 267 -12.57 16.10 -32.65
N ARG A 268 -13.06 17.24 -33.09
CA ARG A 268 -12.22 18.37 -33.50
C ARG A 268 -11.87 19.23 -32.29
N PRO A 269 -10.75 19.97 -32.34
CA PRO A 269 -10.39 20.94 -31.31
C PRO A 269 -11.42 22.06 -31.18
#